data_AF-A0A930WNZ3-F1
#
_entry.id   AF-A0A930WNZ3-F1
#
_cell.length_a   1.000
_cell.length_b   1.000
_cell.length_c   1.000
_cell.angle_alpha   90.00
_cell.angle_beta   90.00
_cell.angle_gamma   90.00
#
_symmetry.space_group_name_H-M   'P 1'
#
loop_
_entity.id
_entity.type
_entity.pdbx_description
1 polymer ?
#
loop_
_entity_poly.entity_id
_entity_poly.type
_entity_poly.pdbx_seq_one_letter_code
_entity_poly.pdbx_strand_id
1 'polypeptide(L)'
;FVYRVLGTRGWALLGGEVSTTTRTVGEINQANAGYGRYQGEIEIAKVELPQDARQNVIGHLLPSEIAVFTALPEGFGIQLEIE
;
A
#
# COMPACT_ATOMS: atom_id res chain seq x y z
N PHE A 1 9.88 -6.11 1.39
CA PHE A 1 8.81 -6.22 2.40
C PHE A 1 7.47 -5.71 1.90
N VAL A 2 7.44 -4.74 0.97
CA VAL A 2 6.24 -4.26 0.30
C VAL A 2 6.37 -4.44 -1.21
N TYR A 3 5.25 -4.47 -1.92
CA TYR A 3 5.20 -4.09 -3.33
C TYR A 3 5.06 -2.58 -3.42
N ARG A 4 5.81 -1.93 -4.31
CA ARG A 4 5.71 -0.49 -4.54
C ARG A 4 5.02 -0.26 -5.86
N VAL A 5 3.98 0.55 -5.86
CA VAL A 5 3.32 0.95 -7.10
C VAL A 5 4.11 2.12 -7.68
N LEU A 6 4.84 1.84 -8.75
CA LEU A 6 5.73 2.83 -9.36
C LEU A 6 4.91 3.95 -10.02
N GLY A 7 5.46 5.17 -9.97
CA GLY A 7 4.84 6.34 -10.59
C GLY A 7 3.76 7.04 -9.76
N THR A 8 3.45 6.55 -8.55
CA THR A 8 2.40 7.17 -7.70
C THR A 8 2.91 8.27 -6.77
N ARG A 9 4.23 8.47 -6.65
CA ARG A 9 4.77 9.60 -5.88
C ARG A 9 4.23 10.92 -6.42
N GLY A 10 3.85 11.81 -5.51
CA GLY A 10 3.25 13.11 -5.84
C GLY A 10 1.79 13.04 -6.26
N TRP A 11 1.16 11.84 -6.27
CA TRP A 11 -0.27 11.73 -6.46
C TRP A 11 -1.03 12.44 -5.33
N ALA A 12 -2.28 12.82 -5.65
CA ALA A 12 -3.20 13.33 -4.65
C ALA A 12 -3.36 12.32 -3.51
N LEU A 13 -3.44 12.82 -2.28
CA LEU A 13 -3.66 12.00 -1.11
C LEU A 13 -5.10 11.53 -1.09
N LEU A 14 -5.28 10.21 -0.97
CA LEU A 14 -6.57 9.56 -0.82
C LEU A 14 -7.04 9.68 0.63
N GLY A 15 -8.35 9.63 0.83
CA GLY A 15 -8.94 9.50 2.17
C GLY A 15 -8.54 8.14 2.74
N GLY A 16 -7.74 8.15 3.81
CA GLY A 16 -7.27 6.96 4.49
C GLY A 16 -6.90 7.27 5.94
N GLU A 17 -6.93 6.26 6.79
CA GLU A 17 -6.62 6.40 8.21
C GLU A 17 -5.12 6.25 8.44
N VAL A 18 -4.54 7.03 9.35
CA VAL A 18 -3.12 6.87 9.71
C VAL A 18 -2.90 5.45 10.23
N SER A 19 -1.83 4.80 9.76
CA SER A 19 -1.42 3.48 10.26
C SER A 19 -0.99 3.60 11.73
N THR A 20 -1.87 3.16 12.62
CA THR A 20 -1.70 3.19 14.09
C THR A 20 -1.52 1.79 14.69
N THR A 21 -1.56 0.77 13.85
CA THR A 21 -1.45 -0.64 14.21
C THR A 21 -0.51 -1.35 13.24
N THR A 22 -0.20 -2.61 13.54
CA THR A 22 0.56 -3.48 12.63
C THR A 22 -0.13 -3.52 11.25
N ARG A 23 0.64 -3.24 10.20
CA ARG A 23 0.19 -3.32 8.82
C ARG A 23 0.14 -4.78 8.41
N THR A 24 -1.03 -5.28 8.06
CA THR A 24 -1.24 -6.71 7.75
C THR A 24 -0.86 -7.04 6.30
N VAL A 25 -0.63 -8.33 5.98
CA VAL A 25 -0.36 -8.76 4.60
C VAL A 25 -1.54 -8.36 3.70
N GLY A 26 -1.25 -7.73 2.56
CA GLY A 26 -2.25 -7.23 1.63
C GLY A 26 -2.84 -5.86 2.00
N GLU A 27 -2.42 -5.25 3.12
CA GLU A 27 -2.76 -3.86 3.42
C GLU A 27 -2.19 -2.92 2.36
N ILE A 28 -3.05 -2.05 1.85
CA ILE A 28 -2.73 -1.05 0.84
C ILE A 28 -2.57 0.28 1.57
N ASN A 29 -1.37 0.83 1.49
CA ASN A 29 -1.04 2.10 2.14
C ASN A 29 -0.65 3.15 1.12
N GLN A 30 -0.94 4.41 1.42
CA GLN A 30 -0.39 5.55 0.73
C GLN A 30 0.44 6.41 1.70
N ALA A 31 1.65 6.76 1.28
CA ALA A 31 2.51 7.65 2.03
C ALA A 31 1.87 9.05 2.12
N ASN A 32 1.66 9.54 3.34
CA ASN A 32 1.05 10.83 3.60
C ASN A 32 2.08 11.98 3.53
N ALA A 33 1.65 13.20 3.82
CA ALA A 33 2.48 14.39 3.75
C ALA A 33 3.72 14.34 4.67
N GLY A 34 3.66 13.58 5.77
CA GLY A 34 4.79 13.39 6.69
C GLY A 34 5.93 12.55 6.10
N TYR A 35 5.71 11.83 5.00
CA TYR A 35 6.75 11.01 4.35
C TYR A 35 7.65 11.82 3.39
N GLY A 36 7.41 13.12 3.23
CA GLY A 36 8.27 14.01 2.43
C GLY A 36 8.32 13.60 0.96
N ARG A 37 9.51 13.32 0.42
CA ARG A 37 9.69 12.98 -1.02
C ARG A 37 8.96 11.71 -1.47
N TYR A 38 8.47 10.90 -0.53
CA TYR A 38 7.70 9.69 -0.81
C TYR A 38 6.18 9.94 -0.76
N GLN A 39 5.72 11.14 -0.41
CA GLN A 39 4.29 11.49 -0.39
C GLN A 39 3.59 11.01 -1.66
N GLY A 40 2.43 10.37 -1.49
CA GLY A 40 1.62 9.80 -2.57
C GLY A 40 2.04 8.40 -3.02
N GLU A 41 3.22 7.90 -2.62
CA GLU A 41 3.63 6.52 -2.95
C GLU A 41 2.64 5.50 -2.39
N ILE A 42 2.19 4.57 -3.22
CA ILE A 42 1.31 3.48 -2.83
C ILE A 42 2.17 2.22 -2.63
N GLU A 43 1.94 1.55 -1.51
CA GLU A 43 2.59 0.30 -1.15
C GLU A 43 1.55 -0.76 -0.78
N ILE A 44 1.87 -2.02 -1.03
CA ILE A 44 1.08 -3.18 -0.58
C ILE A 44 1.99 -4.07 0.27
N ALA A 45 1.60 -4.35 1.51
CA ALA A 45 2.41 -5.13 2.44
C ALA A 45 2.50 -6.61 2.01
N LYS A 46 3.72 -7.15 1.89
CA LYS A 46 3.98 -8.57 1.58
C LYS A 46 4.08 -9.45 2.83
N VAL A 47 4.35 -8.81 3.96
CA VAL A 47 4.54 -9.40 5.29
C VAL A 47 3.93 -8.44 6.30
N GLU A 48 3.69 -8.91 7.52
CA GLU A 48 3.35 -7.99 8.61
C GLU A 48 4.46 -6.96 8.83
N LEU A 49 4.08 -5.69 8.96
CA LEU A 49 4.99 -4.58 9.20
C LEU A 49 4.54 -3.80 10.43
N PRO A 50 5.46 -3.16 11.18
CA PRO A 50 5.07 -2.25 12.25
C PRO A 50 4.20 -1.10 11.73
N GLN A 51 3.44 -0.48 12.64
CA GLN A 51 2.75 0.78 12.36
C GLN A 51 3.72 1.85 11.84
N ASP A 52 3.24 2.72 10.95
CA ASP A 52 3.99 3.87 10.48
C ASP A 52 3.08 5.08 10.31
N ALA A 53 3.21 6.08 11.19
CA ALA A 53 2.37 7.28 11.16
C ALA A 53 2.54 8.13 9.87
N ARG A 54 3.52 7.83 9.03
CA ARG A 54 3.72 8.46 7.71
C ARG A 54 2.94 7.76 6.61
N GLN A 55 2.27 6.64 6.91
CA GLN A 55 1.47 5.85 5.98
C GLN A 55 0.00 5.95 6.38
N ASN A 56 -0.88 6.12 5.40
CA ASN A 56 -2.32 6.00 5.58
C ASN A 56 -2.79 4.67 5.00
N VAL A 57 -3.63 3.92 5.70
CA VAL A 57 -4.36 2.77 5.19
C VAL A 57 -5.46 3.27 4.26
N ILE A 58 -5.40 2.86 2.99
CA ILE A 58 -6.36 3.25 1.95
C ILE A 58 -7.18 2.08 1.43
N GLY A 59 -6.88 0.86 1.89
CA GLY A 59 -7.62 -0.34 1.54
C GLY A 59 -6.88 -1.61 1.93
N HIS A 60 -7.48 -2.76 1.62
CA HIS A 60 -6.88 -4.07 1.77
C HIS A 60 -7.22 -4.89 0.52
N LEU A 61 -6.28 -5.72 0.07
CA LEU A 61 -6.60 -6.76 -0.90
C LEU A 61 -7.64 -7.72 -0.33
N LEU A 62 -8.48 -8.30 -1.18
CA LEU A 62 -9.36 -9.38 -0.76
C LEU A 62 -8.51 -10.58 -0.33
N PRO A 63 -8.92 -11.35 0.70
CA PRO A 63 -8.16 -12.53 1.13
C PRO A 63 -7.88 -13.54 0.00
N SER A 64 -8.80 -13.66 -0.96
CA SER A 64 -8.66 -14.50 -2.15
C SER A 64 -7.57 -14.03 -3.12
N GLU A 65 -7.23 -12.74 -3.12
CA GLU A 65 -6.27 -12.12 -4.04
C GLU A 65 -4.84 -12.13 -3.49
N ILE A 66 -4.66 -12.22 -2.17
CA ILE A 66 -3.34 -12.21 -1.52
C ILE A 66 -2.41 -13.29 -2.11
N ALA A 67 -2.94 -14.50 -2.33
CA ALA A 67 -2.16 -15.60 -2.88
C ALA A 67 -1.68 -15.31 -4.32
N VAL A 68 -2.56 -14.72 -5.15
CA VAL A 68 -2.23 -14.31 -6.52
C VAL A 68 -1.16 -13.22 -6.49
N PHE A 69 -1.37 -12.18 -5.68
CA PHE A 69 -0.46 -11.04 -5.57
C PHE A 69 0.93 -11.44 -5.05
N THR A 70 1.01 -12.46 -4.19
CA THR A 70 2.29 -12.98 -3.68
C THR A 70 3.05 -13.81 -4.73
N ALA A 71 2.33 -14.41 -5.69
CA ALA A 71 2.92 -15.22 -6.75
C ALA A 71 3.39 -14.42 -7.97
N LEU A 72 2.99 -13.16 -8.11
CA LEU A 72 3.31 -12.35 -9.28
C LEU A 72 4.79 -11.95 -9.32
N PRO A 73 5.44 -12.03 -10.51
CA PRO A 73 6.80 -11.55 -10.68
C PRO A 73 6.87 -10.02 -10.57
N GLU A 74 8.05 -9.49 -10.28
CA GLU A 74 8.25 -8.03 -10.27
C GLU A 74 8.10 -7.42 -11.68
N GLY A 75 7.70 -6.15 -11.74
CA GLY A 75 7.62 -5.39 -12.99
C GLY A 75 6.31 -5.54 -13.78
N PHE A 76 5.29 -6.20 -13.22
CA PHE A 76 3.96 -6.26 -13.83
C PHE A 76 3.11 -5.03 -13.51
N GLY A 77 2.13 -4.73 -14.37
CA GLY A 77 1.15 -3.68 -14.15
C GLY A 77 -0.06 -4.17 -13.35
N ILE A 78 -0.56 -3.32 -12.45
CA ILE A 78 -1.77 -3.58 -11.65
C ILE A 78 -2.85 -2.55 -11.94
N GLN A 79 -4.10 -2.98 -11.73
CA GLN A 79 -5.25 -2.10 -11.58
C GLN A 79 -5.95 -2.50 -10.28
N LEU A 80 -6.21 -1.53 -9.43
CA LEU A 80 -6.95 -1.73 -8.17
C LEU A 80 -8.37 -1.22 -8.39
N GLU A 81 -9.35 -2.06 -8.06
CA GLU A 81 -10.77 -1.75 -8.17
C GLU A 81 -11.45 -1.97 -6.82
N ILE A 82 -12.58 -1.30 -6.61
CA ILE A 82 -13.40 -1.43 -5.41
C ILE A 82 -14.49 -2.46 -5.71
N GLU A 83 -14.72 -3.40 -4.78
CA GLU A 83 -15.87 -4.32 -4.81
C GLU A 83 -17.15 -3.66 -4.26
#